data_AF-A0AAU8I678-F1
#
_entry.id   AF-A0AAU8I678-F1
#
_cell.length_a   1.000
_cell.length_b   1.000
_cell.length_c   1.000
_cell.angle_alpha   90.00
_cell.angle_beta   90.00
_cell.angle_gamma   90.00
#
_symmetry.space_group_name_H-M   'P 1'
#
loop_
_entity.id
_entity.type
_entity.pdbx_description
1 polymer ?
#
loop_
_entity_poly.entity_id
_entity_poly.type
_entity_poly.pdbx_seq_one_letter_code
_entity_poly.pdbx_strand_id
1 'polypeptide(L)'
;MKTTLFTPARRMRGQGMVELAVCAAVLVPLFLLIPVVAKLGHGKQMAMQAARNAAWEASVAKNYQPASRAVLQSKALDRNFADADAPITSRTSGVSSGTFSDQMLNTFSNQKLLEKRDLSVTRTANKGSPGYVDEAAQLLPKNYFDNAFPPSKSGYVTAEVTLNYRDLKTADGRPARFLEPLDNLNLADKRHQTLLTDAWNASGPRSGARSVIATVRPLAPVSYFEGLDGVFDLLKPLTPILPMVGSLGDLELGAIEPDVVPADKLANYPVKPGKP
;
A
#
# COMPACT_ATOMS: atom_id res chain seq x y z
N MET A 1 29.61 12.30 -87.87
CA MET A 1 30.39 12.74 -86.69
C MET A 1 29.44 13.15 -85.59
N LYS A 2 29.26 12.33 -84.54
CA LYS A 2 28.49 12.67 -83.34
C LYS A 2 29.47 12.78 -82.18
N THR A 3 29.75 14.00 -81.76
CA THR A 3 30.59 14.31 -80.60
C THR A 3 29.79 14.07 -79.32
N THR A 4 30.12 13.01 -78.59
CA THR A 4 29.57 12.73 -77.27
C THR A 4 30.25 13.62 -76.24
N LEU A 5 29.53 14.63 -75.76
CA LEU A 5 29.94 15.45 -74.62
C LEU A 5 29.77 14.61 -73.34
N PHE A 6 30.88 14.13 -72.79
CA PHE A 6 30.91 13.56 -71.45
C PHE A 6 30.81 14.69 -70.42
N THR A 7 29.65 14.80 -69.76
CA THR A 7 29.49 15.65 -68.58
C THR A 7 30.36 15.08 -67.44
N PRO A 8 31.26 15.87 -66.82
CA PRO A 8 32.07 15.37 -65.72
C PRO A 8 31.18 15.06 -64.52
N ALA A 9 31.25 13.84 -64.00
CA ALA A 9 30.62 13.45 -62.75
C ALA A 9 31.17 14.34 -61.62
N ARG A 10 30.31 15.20 -61.07
CA ARG A 10 30.63 16.05 -59.93
C ARG A 10 30.98 15.13 -58.76
N ARG A 11 32.24 15.09 -58.33
CA ARG A 11 32.66 14.29 -57.18
C ARG A 11 31.97 14.83 -55.92
N MET A 12 30.85 14.24 -55.52
CA MET A 12 30.17 14.51 -54.25
C MET A 12 31.00 13.91 -53.11
N ARG A 13 32.05 14.63 -52.70
CA ARG A 13 32.83 14.30 -51.51
C ARG A 13 32.10 14.85 -50.29
N GLY A 14 31.66 13.98 -49.39
CA GLY A 14 31.11 14.36 -48.08
C GLY A 14 29.59 14.20 -47.91
N GLN A 15 28.83 13.89 -48.96
CA GLN A 15 27.37 13.69 -48.82
C GLN A 15 27.03 12.58 -47.82
N GLY A 16 27.71 11.43 -47.90
CA GLY A 16 27.49 10.33 -46.95
C GLY A 16 27.85 10.67 -45.50
N MET A 17 28.82 11.57 -45.27
CA MET A 17 29.13 12.05 -43.91
C MET A 17 28.03 12.95 -43.36
N VAL A 18 27.45 13.81 -44.20
CA VAL A 18 26.35 14.70 -43.80
C VAL A 18 25.09 13.89 -43.52
N GLU A 19 24.75 12.93 -44.38
CA GLU A 19 23.60 12.03 -44.17
C GLU A 19 23.77 11.19 -42.89
N LEU A 20 24.95 10.63 -42.65
CA LEU A 20 25.25 9.91 -41.40
C LEU A 20 25.14 10.83 -40.18
N ALA A 21 25.64 12.07 -40.26
CA ALA A 21 25.57 13.03 -39.15
C ALA A 21 24.12 13.41 -38.83
N VAL A 22 23.29 13.62 -39.85
CA VAL A 22 21.85 13.87 -39.68
C VAL A 22 21.15 12.65 -39.08
N CYS A 23 21.43 11.44 -39.57
CA CYS A 23 20.89 10.21 -38.99
C CYS A 23 21.33 10.03 -37.53
N ALA A 24 22.60 10.28 -37.20
CA ALA A 24 23.12 10.17 -35.84
C ALA A 24 22.49 11.21 -34.90
N ALA A 25 22.26 12.43 -35.38
CA ALA A 25 21.59 13.48 -34.61
C ALA A 25 20.16 13.09 -34.19
N VAL A 26 19.50 12.20 -34.93
CA VAL A 26 18.16 11.68 -34.60
C VAL A 26 18.23 10.38 -33.80
N LEU A 27 19.06 9.42 -34.24
CA LEU A 27 19.12 8.09 -33.64
C LEU A 27 19.75 8.08 -32.24
N VAL A 28 20.76 8.93 -31.99
CA VAL A 28 21.44 8.97 -30.69
C VAL A 28 20.51 9.44 -29.57
N PRO A 29 19.79 10.58 -29.69
CA PRO A 29 18.81 10.97 -28.68
C PRO A 29 17.74 9.90 -28.49
N LEU A 30 17.20 9.32 -29.58
CA LEU A 30 16.17 8.29 -29.51
C LEU A 30 16.63 7.07 -28.70
N PHE A 31 17.87 6.63 -28.90
CA PHE A 31 18.43 5.51 -28.16
C PHE A 31 18.65 5.83 -26.68
N LEU A 32 19.05 7.07 -26.36
CA LEU A 32 19.19 7.54 -24.98
C LEU A 32 17.84 7.67 -24.25
N LEU A 33 16.72 7.83 -24.96
CA LEU A 33 15.40 7.87 -24.35
C LEU A 33 14.94 6.51 -23.80
N ILE A 34 15.35 5.41 -24.41
CA ILE A 34 14.97 4.06 -23.99
C ILE A 34 15.29 3.81 -22.49
N PRO A 35 16.53 3.99 -22.01
CA PRO A 35 16.84 3.80 -20.59
C PRO A 35 16.18 4.84 -19.68
N VAL A 36 15.93 6.08 -20.16
CA VAL A 36 15.22 7.10 -19.37
C VAL A 36 13.79 6.66 -19.11
N VAL A 37 13.08 6.18 -20.14
CA VAL A 37 11.72 5.65 -19.99
C VAL A 37 11.70 4.44 -19.07
N ALA A 38 12.67 3.54 -19.17
CA ALA A 38 12.79 2.39 -18.27
C ALA A 38 12.95 2.81 -16.79
N LYS A 39 13.81 3.81 -16.52
CA LYS A 39 14.01 4.36 -15.17
C LYS A 39 12.75 5.01 -14.60
N LEU A 40 12.01 5.75 -15.42
CA LEU A 40 10.70 6.30 -15.03
C LEU A 40 9.66 5.20 -14.78
N GLY A 41 9.68 4.13 -15.59
CA GLY A 41 8.84 2.95 -15.41
C GLY A 41 9.11 2.23 -14.09
N HIS A 42 10.38 2.09 -13.71
CA HIS A 42 10.78 1.53 -12.42
C HIS A 42 10.27 2.36 -11.24
N GLY A 43 10.47 3.69 -11.27
CA GLY A 43 9.92 4.59 -10.25
C GLY A 43 8.39 4.51 -10.14
N LYS A 44 7.71 4.40 -11.29
CA LYS A 44 6.25 4.20 -11.35
C LYS A 44 5.82 2.89 -10.68
N GLN A 45 6.51 1.78 -10.91
CA GLN A 45 6.19 0.49 -10.28
C GLN A 45 6.40 0.55 -8.76
N MET A 46 7.50 1.15 -8.29
CA MET A 46 7.73 1.35 -6.86
C MET A 46 6.67 2.24 -6.22
N ALA A 47 6.24 3.32 -6.89
CA ALA A 47 5.14 4.15 -6.41
C ALA A 47 3.80 3.41 -6.33
N MET A 48 3.50 2.52 -7.28
CA MET A 48 2.31 1.68 -7.22
C MET A 48 2.34 0.72 -6.03
N GLN A 49 3.48 0.07 -5.78
CA GLN A 49 3.66 -0.79 -4.61
C GLN A 49 3.55 -0.01 -3.31
N ALA A 50 4.16 1.18 -3.25
CA ALA A 50 4.05 2.08 -2.11
C ALA A 50 2.62 2.52 -1.84
N ALA A 51 1.85 2.89 -2.87
CA ALA A 51 0.44 3.25 -2.73
C ALA A 51 -0.40 2.07 -2.22
N ARG A 52 -0.14 0.85 -2.71
CA ARG A 52 -0.81 -0.37 -2.24
C ARG A 52 -0.52 -0.64 -0.77
N ASN A 53 0.74 -0.56 -0.36
CA ASN A 53 1.15 -0.78 1.02
C ASN A 53 0.59 0.30 1.95
N ALA A 54 0.58 1.57 1.53
CA ALA A 54 -0.03 2.66 2.29
C ALA A 54 -1.55 2.50 2.45
N ALA A 55 -2.24 2.05 1.40
CA ALA A 55 -3.68 1.76 1.46
C ALA A 55 -3.98 0.62 2.43
N TRP A 56 -3.18 -0.46 2.39
CA TRP A 56 -3.32 -1.57 3.33
C TRP A 56 -3.07 -1.14 4.78
N GLU A 57 -2.05 -0.34 5.03
CA GLU A 57 -1.79 0.14 6.39
C GLU A 57 -2.91 1.04 6.92
N ALA A 58 -3.50 1.84 6.05
CA ALA A 58 -4.65 2.64 6.40
C ALA A 58 -5.90 1.77 6.68
N SER A 59 -6.04 0.58 6.06
CA SER A 59 -7.16 -0.32 6.35
C SER A 59 -7.00 -1.14 7.63
N VAL A 60 -5.77 -1.47 8.02
CA VAL A 60 -5.47 -2.21 9.26
C VAL A 60 -5.27 -1.27 10.46
N ALA A 61 -5.45 0.04 10.26
CA ALA A 61 -5.21 1.02 11.32
C ALA A 61 -6.20 0.87 12.49
N LYS A 62 -5.70 1.10 13.70
CA LYS A 62 -6.49 1.02 14.94
C LYS A 62 -7.67 2.00 14.86
N ASN A 63 -8.86 1.53 15.22
CA ASN A 63 -10.09 2.32 15.23
C ASN A 63 -10.44 2.97 13.87
N TYR A 64 -10.03 2.36 12.75
CA TYR A 64 -10.33 2.84 11.39
C TYR A 64 -9.76 4.23 11.05
N GLN A 65 -8.88 4.77 11.90
CA GLN A 65 -8.23 6.05 11.69
C GLN A 65 -6.89 5.83 11.00
N PRO A 66 -6.69 6.29 9.75
CA PRO A 66 -5.43 6.10 9.05
C PRO A 66 -4.29 6.80 9.81
N ALA A 67 -3.11 6.18 9.80
CA ALA A 67 -1.90 6.78 10.37
C ALA A 67 -1.59 8.14 9.71
N SER A 68 -0.84 9.00 10.41
CA SER A 68 -0.47 10.31 9.86
C SER A 68 0.33 10.14 8.56
N ARG A 69 0.21 11.11 7.65
CA ARG A 69 0.87 11.09 6.33
C ARG A 69 2.39 10.92 6.45
N ALA A 70 3.01 11.57 7.45
CA ALA A 70 4.44 11.47 7.71
C ALA A 70 4.87 10.04 8.05
N VAL A 71 4.08 9.34 8.87
CA VAL A 71 4.35 7.93 9.21
C VAL A 71 4.21 7.05 7.98
N LEU A 72 3.14 7.22 7.19
CA LEU A 72 2.94 6.43 5.97
C LEU A 72 4.02 6.70 4.92
N GLN A 73 4.49 7.95 4.80
CA GLN A 73 5.61 8.30 3.93
C GLN A 73 6.91 7.64 4.39
N SER A 74 7.22 7.67 5.69
CA SER A 74 8.43 7.01 6.22
C SER A 74 8.41 5.50 5.96
N LYS A 75 7.26 4.84 6.15
CA LYS A 75 7.11 3.41 5.85
C LYS A 75 7.15 3.12 4.36
N ALA A 76 6.64 4.02 3.53
CA ALA A 76 6.74 3.89 2.08
C ALA A 76 8.22 3.90 1.63
N LEU A 77 9.02 4.80 2.21
CA LEU A 77 10.48 4.87 1.99
C LEU A 77 11.19 3.62 2.49
N ASP A 78 10.95 3.23 3.74
CA ASP A 78 11.67 2.14 4.41
C ASP A 78 11.33 0.74 3.84
N ARG A 79 10.18 0.58 3.16
CA ARG A 79 9.75 -0.73 2.65
C ARG A 79 9.83 -0.88 1.14
N ASN A 80 9.54 0.17 0.38
CA ASN A 80 9.46 0.08 -1.08
C ASN A 80 10.66 0.71 -1.78
N PHE A 81 11.38 1.61 -1.09
CA PHE A 81 12.55 2.31 -1.63
C PHE A 81 13.80 2.09 -0.78
N ALA A 82 13.79 1.07 0.07
CA ALA A 82 14.97 0.64 0.81
C ALA A 82 15.88 -0.21 -0.08
N ASP A 83 17.12 -0.39 0.37
CA ASP A 83 18.11 -1.21 -0.30
C ASP A 83 17.65 -2.68 -0.32
N ALA A 84 18.05 -3.44 -1.34
CA ALA A 84 17.64 -4.84 -1.49
C ALA A 84 18.01 -5.72 -0.27
N ASP A 85 19.12 -5.39 0.41
CA ASP A 85 19.62 -6.10 1.58
C ASP A 85 19.17 -5.47 2.91
N ALA A 86 18.31 -4.44 2.88
CA ALA A 86 17.85 -3.77 4.07
C ALA A 86 17.01 -4.71 4.96
N PRO A 87 17.25 -4.76 6.28
CA PRO A 87 16.47 -5.60 7.18
C PRO A 87 15.03 -5.09 7.26
N ILE A 88 14.07 -6.00 7.11
CA ILE A 88 12.65 -5.68 7.27
C ILE A 88 12.36 -5.51 8.76
N THR A 89 12.09 -4.28 9.19
CA THR A 89 11.71 -4.00 10.58
C THR A 89 10.34 -3.33 10.67
N SER A 90 9.69 -3.49 11.82
CA SER A 90 8.44 -2.79 12.14
C SER A 90 8.67 -1.31 12.51
N ARG A 91 9.92 -0.92 12.80
CA ARG A 91 10.29 0.45 13.16
C ARG A 91 10.53 1.26 11.90
N THR A 92 10.08 2.50 11.91
CA THR A 92 10.40 3.46 10.86
C THR A 92 11.69 4.19 11.19
N SER A 93 12.55 4.37 10.19
CA SER A 93 13.81 5.10 10.33
C SER A 93 13.58 6.59 10.61
N GLY A 94 12.41 7.12 10.23
CA GLY A 94 12.10 8.55 10.32
C GLY A 94 12.88 9.41 9.31
N VAL A 95 13.70 8.79 8.46
CA VAL A 95 14.57 9.48 7.50
C VAL A 95 13.76 9.79 6.23
N SER A 96 13.30 11.03 6.10
CA SER A 96 12.52 11.51 4.94
C SER A 96 13.36 12.24 3.88
N SER A 97 14.67 12.36 4.08
CA SER A 97 15.57 13.10 3.19
C SER A 97 16.84 12.31 2.87
N GLY A 98 17.54 12.70 1.80
CA GLY A 98 18.74 12.03 1.30
C GLY A 98 18.52 11.27 0.01
N THR A 99 19.56 10.58 -0.44
CA THR A 99 19.60 9.88 -1.73
C THR A 99 19.16 8.43 -1.59
N PHE A 100 18.59 7.88 -2.66
CA PHE A 100 18.45 6.44 -2.82
C PHE A 100 19.77 5.81 -3.25
N SER A 101 20.01 4.57 -2.80
CA SER A 101 21.11 3.71 -3.24
C SER A 101 20.88 3.17 -4.66
N ASP A 102 19.60 3.04 -5.06
CA ASP A 102 19.19 2.49 -6.34
C ASP A 102 19.67 3.35 -7.52
N GLN A 103 20.51 2.75 -8.37
CA GLN A 103 21.05 3.40 -9.57
C GLN A 103 19.98 3.66 -10.64
N MET A 104 18.85 2.94 -10.60
CA MET A 104 17.72 3.21 -11.49
C MET A 104 17.05 4.54 -11.17
N LEU A 105 17.24 5.08 -9.97
CA LEU A 105 16.76 6.41 -9.55
C LEU A 105 17.80 7.52 -9.79
N ASN A 106 18.86 7.23 -10.56
CA ASN A 106 19.78 8.22 -11.11
C ASN A 106 19.54 8.37 -12.62
N THR A 107 19.82 9.56 -13.17
CA THR A 107 19.86 9.86 -14.61
C THR A 107 21.03 9.13 -15.29
N PHE A 108 21.04 9.07 -16.63
CA PHE A 108 22.14 8.53 -17.44
C PHE A 108 23.52 9.16 -17.15
N SER A 109 23.54 10.40 -16.66
CA SER A 109 24.73 11.16 -16.26
C SER A 109 25.12 10.93 -14.79
N ASN A 110 24.51 9.94 -14.12
CA ASN A 110 24.64 9.66 -12.70
C ASN A 110 24.19 10.80 -11.76
N GLN A 111 23.43 11.77 -12.28
CA GLN A 111 22.72 12.77 -11.47
C GLN A 111 21.48 12.15 -10.81
N LYS A 112 21.01 12.71 -9.69
CA LYS A 112 19.84 12.16 -8.98
C LYS A 112 18.54 12.51 -9.70
N LEU A 113 17.79 11.50 -10.11
CA LEU A 113 16.48 11.65 -10.74
C LEU A 113 15.37 11.78 -9.69
N LEU A 114 15.52 11.08 -8.57
CA LEU A 114 14.60 11.12 -7.44
C LEU A 114 15.38 11.08 -6.12
N GLU A 115 14.97 11.87 -5.14
CA GLU A 115 15.44 11.78 -3.75
C GLU A 115 14.30 11.43 -2.79
N LYS A 116 14.64 11.02 -1.56
CA LYS A 116 13.65 10.62 -0.54
C LYS A 116 12.61 11.71 -0.25
N ARG A 117 13.03 12.98 -0.30
CA ARG A 117 12.16 14.15 -0.10
C ARG A 117 11.18 14.40 -1.23
N ASP A 118 11.46 13.86 -2.42
CA ASP A 118 10.64 14.07 -3.61
C ASP A 118 9.45 13.10 -3.68
N LEU A 119 9.41 12.11 -2.77
CA LEU A 119 8.25 11.24 -2.50
C LEU A 119 7.34 11.90 -1.46
N SER A 120 6.04 11.99 -1.73
CA SER A 120 5.05 12.45 -0.74
C SER A 120 3.78 11.59 -0.76
N VAL A 121 3.19 11.35 0.42
CA VAL A 121 1.88 10.70 0.55
C VAL A 121 0.84 11.80 0.77
N THR A 122 0.09 12.14 -0.28
CA THR A 122 -0.75 13.34 -0.34
C THR A 122 -2.14 13.11 0.26
N ARG A 123 -2.72 11.93 0.05
CA ARG A 123 -4.10 11.64 0.44
C ARG A 123 -4.20 10.27 1.08
N THR A 124 -4.65 10.25 2.32
CA THR A 124 -5.22 9.07 2.97
C THR A 124 -6.62 9.43 3.41
N ALA A 125 -7.61 8.83 2.76
CA ALA A 125 -9.00 9.08 3.06
C ALA A 125 -9.67 7.75 3.39
N ASN A 126 -10.35 7.70 4.54
CA ASN A 126 -11.38 6.72 4.81
C ASN A 126 -12.71 7.46 4.67
N LYS A 127 -13.36 7.34 3.52
CA LYS A 127 -14.62 8.04 3.21
C LYS A 127 -15.75 7.05 2.98
N GLY A 128 -16.98 7.54 3.13
CA GLY A 128 -18.14 6.81 2.65
C GLY A 128 -18.13 6.69 1.14
N SER A 129 -18.81 5.65 0.64
CA SER A 129 -18.90 5.38 -0.79
C SER A 129 -19.34 6.61 -1.57
N PRO A 130 -18.66 6.97 -2.67
CA PRO A 130 -19.14 8.02 -3.57
C PRO A 130 -20.33 7.58 -4.46
N GLY A 131 -20.82 6.35 -4.36
CA GLY A 131 -21.88 5.82 -5.23
C GLY A 131 -22.85 4.86 -4.55
N TYR A 132 -23.88 4.48 -5.32
CA TYR A 132 -25.13 3.72 -5.09
C TYR A 132 -25.22 2.64 -3.98
N VAL A 133 -24.14 2.28 -3.28
CA VAL A 133 -24.21 1.37 -2.12
C VAL A 133 -24.94 2.00 -0.93
N ASP A 134 -24.90 3.33 -0.76
CA ASP A 134 -25.72 4.01 0.26
C ASP A 134 -27.22 3.98 -0.12
N GLU A 135 -27.53 3.84 -1.41
CA GLU A 135 -28.89 3.70 -1.96
C GLU A 135 -29.36 2.24 -1.92
N ALA A 136 -28.46 1.29 -2.23
CA ALA A 136 -28.71 -0.15 -2.07
C ALA A 136 -28.85 -0.56 -0.59
N ALA A 137 -28.15 0.12 0.32
CA ALA A 137 -28.34 -0.06 1.76
C ALA A 137 -29.71 0.42 2.25
N GLN A 138 -30.37 1.35 1.53
CA GLN A 138 -31.74 1.80 1.83
C GLN A 138 -32.82 0.84 1.32
N LEU A 139 -32.51 -0.01 0.33
CA LEU A 139 -33.45 -0.99 -0.25
C LEU A 139 -33.58 -2.28 0.57
N LEU A 140 -32.72 -2.49 1.55
CA LEU A 140 -32.76 -3.66 2.42
C LEU A 140 -33.44 -3.28 3.76
N PRO A 141 -34.27 -4.18 4.32
CA PRO A 141 -35.02 -3.88 5.54
C PRO A 141 -34.06 -3.55 6.69
N LYS A 142 -34.28 -2.40 7.35
CA LYS A 142 -33.46 -1.87 8.46
C LYS A 142 -33.13 -2.94 9.52
N ASN A 143 -34.08 -3.82 9.78
CA ASN A 143 -33.98 -4.91 10.76
C ASN A 143 -32.89 -5.95 10.44
N TYR A 144 -32.47 -6.08 9.18
CA TYR A 144 -31.42 -7.02 8.74
C TYR A 144 -30.02 -6.45 8.93
N PHE A 145 -29.87 -5.13 8.76
CA PHE A 145 -28.59 -4.43 8.96
C PHE A 145 -28.37 -3.99 10.41
N ASP A 146 -29.42 -3.71 11.17
CA ASP A 146 -29.30 -3.27 12.56
C ASP A 146 -28.94 -4.42 13.53
N ASN A 147 -29.22 -5.68 13.18
CA ASN A 147 -29.07 -6.81 14.11
C ASN A 147 -28.01 -7.86 13.75
N ALA A 148 -27.42 -7.84 12.55
CA ALA A 148 -26.50 -8.91 12.13
C ALA A 148 -25.17 -8.41 11.54
N PHE A 149 -25.18 -7.56 10.51
CA PHE A 149 -23.94 -7.11 9.84
C PHE A 149 -24.14 -5.77 9.12
N PRO A 150 -24.06 -4.61 9.79
CA PRO A 150 -24.09 -3.34 9.08
C PRO A 150 -22.80 -3.19 8.25
N PRO A 151 -22.88 -3.07 6.91
CA PRO A 151 -21.72 -2.84 6.06
C PRO A 151 -21.04 -1.53 6.46
N SER A 152 -19.72 -1.47 6.36
CA SER A 152 -18.97 -0.27 6.74
C SER A 152 -19.45 0.93 5.90
N LYS A 153 -20.13 1.90 6.53
CA LYS A 153 -20.49 3.18 5.88
C LYS A 153 -19.25 3.99 5.46
N SER A 154 -18.08 3.68 6.00
CA SER A 154 -16.77 4.26 5.70
C SER A 154 -15.73 3.15 5.52
N GLY A 155 -15.79 2.46 4.38
CA GLY A 155 -14.86 1.38 4.01
C GLY A 155 -13.93 1.71 2.85
N TYR A 156 -14.05 2.90 2.24
CA TYR A 156 -13.20 3.28 1.11
C TYR A 156 -11.92 3.91 1.62
N VAL A 157 -10.87 3.10 1.64
CA VAL A 157 -9.52 3.53 2.00
C VAL A 157 -8.76 3.84 0.71
N THR A 158 -8.53 5.13 0.46
CA THR A 158 -7.70 5.59 -0.67
C THR A 158 -6.38 6.12 -0.15
N ALA A 159 -5.27 5.59 -0.66
CA ALA A 159 -3.93 6.14 -0.48
C ALA A 159 -3.41 6.68 -1.81
N GLU A 160 -2.80 7.86 -1.80
CA GLU A 160 -2.15 8.48 -2.94
C GLU A 160 -0.68 8.81 -2.62
N VAL A 161 0.20 8.42 -3.54
CA VAL A 161 1.64 8.64 -3.52
C VAL A 161 1.99 9.48 -4.74
N THR A 162 2.72 10.57 -4.51
CA THR A 162 3.25 11.44 -5.55
C THR A 162 4.78 11.36 -5.57
N LEU A 163 5.33 11.16 -6.76
CA LEU A 163 6.76 11.24 -7.07
C LEU A 163 7.02 12.49 -7.89
N ASN A 164 7.94 13.33 -7.44
CA ASN A 164 8.40 14.49 -8.19
C ASN A 164 9.78 14.20 -8.80
N TYR A 165 9.82 13.88 -10.09
CA TYR A 165 11.08 13.62 -10.78
C TYR A 165 11.79 14.92 -11.09
N ARG A 166 13.12 14.89 -11.00
CA ARG A 166 13.97 16.02 -11.33
C ARG A 166 14.26 16.08 -12.81
N ASP A 167 14.52 17.29 -13.27
CA ASP A 167 14.93 17.58 -14.64
C ASP A 167 16.25 16.87 -15.03
N LEU A 168 16.35 16.48 -16.29
CA LEU A 168 17.51 15.77 -16.83
C LEU A 168 18.70 16.71 -16.98
N LYS A 169 19.73 16.47 -16.17
CA LYS A 169 20.99 17.23 -16.19
C LYS A 169 22.15 16.38 -16.70
N THR A 170 23.08 17.00 -17.41
CA THR A 170 24.38 16.42 -17.78
C THR A 170 25.25 16.24 -16.53
N ALA A 171 26.37 15.51 -16.64
CA ALA A 171 27.32 15.29 -15.54
C ALA A 171 27.78 16.62 -14.89
N ASP A 172 27.93 17.68 -15.69
CA ASP A 172 28.32 19.02 -15.26
C ASP A 172 27.19 19.83 -14.60
N GLY A 173 26.02 19.23 -14.39
CA GLY A 173 24.84 19.88 -13.80
C GLY A 173 24.06 20.81 -14.73
N ARG A 174 24.53 20.99 -15.97
CA ARG A 174 23.82 21.75 -17.01
C ARG A 174 22.60 20.99 -17.53
N PRO A 175 21.53 21.65 -18.00
CA PRO A 175 20.39 20.98 -18.61
C PRO A 175 20.84 20.18 -19.84
N ALA A 176 20.28 18.98 -20.00
CA ALA A 176 20.57 18.09 -21.12
C ALA A 176 19.85 18.55 -22.40
N ARG A 177 20.26 19.70 -22.96
CA ARG A 177 19.62 20.34 -24.14
C ARG A 177 19.49 19.45 -25.37
N PHE A 178 20.33 18.43 -25.49
CA PHE A 178 20.24 17.43 -26.57
C PHE A 178 19.02 16.49 -26.42
N LEU A 179 18.28 16.58 -25.30
CA LEU A 179 17.03 15.88 -25.03
C LEU A 179 15.83 16.85 -24.90
N GLU A 180 15.93 18.09 -25.38
CA GLU A 180 14.80 19.03 -25.40
C GLU A 180 13.58 18.36 -26.05
N PRO A 181 12.36 18.42 -25.46
CA PRO A 181 11.95 19.24 -24.30
C PRO A 181 12.06 18.55 -22.93
N LEU A 182 12.59 17.33 -22.84
CA LEU A 182 12.60 16.52 -21.61
C LEU A 182 13.55 17.03 -20.52
N ASP A 183 14.33 18.06 -20.82
CA ASP A 183 15.26 18.68 -19.90
C ASP A 183 14.60 19.62 -18.88
N ASN A 184 13.32 20.02 -19.05
CA ASN A 184 12.64 20.96 -18.15
C ASN A 184 11.16 20.61 -17.84
N LEU A 185 10.77 19.33 -17.93
CA LEU A 185 9.35 18.95 -17.82
C LEU A 185 8.77 18.98 -16.41
N ASN A 186 9.59 19.08 -15.35
CA ASN A 186 9.12 19.03 -13.95
C ASN A 186 8.09 17.90 -13.72
N LEU A 187 8.47 16.68 -14.11
CA LEU A 187 7.54 15.56 -14.19
C LEU A 187 7.10 15.12 -12.79
N ALA A 188 5.80 15.22 -12.51
CA ALA A 188 5.18 14.66 -11.31
C ALA A 188 4.32 13.43 -11.68
N ASP A 189 4.59 12.29 -11.07
CA ASP A 189 3.76 11.08 -11.21
C ASP A 189 2.92 10.86 -9.95
N LYS A 190 1.62 10.60 -10.14
CA LYS A 190 0.67 10.35 -9.06
C LYS A 190 0.10 8.96 -9.19
N ARG A 191 0.20 8.18 -8.11
CA ARG A 191 -0.32 6.82 -8.02
C ARG A 191 -1.26 6.73 -6.84
N HIS A 192 -2.45 6.22 -7.07
CA HIS A 192 -3.42 5.98 -6.02
C HIS A 192 -3.87 4.52 -6.03
N GLN A 193 -4.16 4.00 -4.84
CA GLN A 193 -4.83 2.73 -4.65
C GLN A 193 -6.04 2.98 -3.75
N THR A 194 -7.18 2.47 -4.17
CA THR A 194 -8.38 2.43 -3.34
C THR A 194 -8.68 0.99 -3.00
N LEU A 195 -8.96 0.73 -1.72
CA LEU A 195 -9.42 -0.54 -1.22
C LEU A 195 -10.79 -0.31 -0.60
N LEU A 196 -11.75 -1.15 -0.98
CA LEU A 196 -12.99 -1.28 -0.23
C LEU A 196 -12.74 -2.33 0.84
N THR A 197 -12.59 -1.88 2.07
CA THR A 197 -12.30 -2.76 3.20
C THR A 197 -13.44 -2.70 4.20
N ASP A 198 -14.11 -3.83 4.40
CA ASP A 198 -14.96 -4.04 5.56
C ASP A 198 -14.17 -4.80 6.62
N ALA A 199 -13.16 -4.14 7.18
CA ALA A 199 -12.32 -4.78 8.19
C ALA A 199 -13.15 -5.04 9.45
N TRP A 200 -13.40 -6.31 9.75
CA TRP A 200 -13.74 -6.75 11.09
C TRP A 200 -12.59 -6.28 11.98
N ASN A 201 -12.91 -5.45 12.96
CA ASN A 201 -11.98 -4.57 13.64
C ASN A 201 -10.58 -5.17 13.89
N ALA A 202 -9.58 -4.70 13.14
CA ALA A 202 -8.19 -5.13 13.27
C ALA A 202 -7.53 -4.70 14.59
N SER A 203 -8.21 -3.91 15.43
CA SER A 203 -7.71 -3.49 16.74
C SER A 203 -7.98 -4.50 17.87
N GLY A 204 -8.46 -5.69 17.54
CA GLY A 204 -8.72 -6.79 18.47
C GLY A 204 -10.22 -7.00 18.72
N PRO A 205 -10.60 -8.14 19.31
CA PRO A 205 -12.01 -8.55 19.35
C PRO A 205 -12.86 -7.76 20.35
N ARG A 206 -12.25 -6.96 21.23
CA ARG A 206 -12.93 -6.17 22.27
C ARG A 206 -12.93 -4.65 22.02
N SER A 207 -12.13 -4.16 21.08
CA SER A 207 -11.84 -2.72 20.97
C SER A 207 -12.75 -2.00 19.97
N GLY A 208 -13.84 -1.40 20.45
CA GLY A 208 -14.67 -0.48 19.64
C GLY A 208 -15.97 -1.08 19.11
N ALA A 209 -16.79 -0.24 18.48
CA ALA A 209 -18.18 -0.54 18.12
C ALA A 209 -18.35 -1.65 17.06
N ARG A 210 -17.30 -1.96 16.30
CA ARG A 210 -17.28 -3.04 15.29
C ARG A 210 -16.34 -4.18 15.68
N SER A 211 -16.10 -4.33 16.98
CA SER A 211 -15.33 -5.43 17.54
C SER A 211 -16.08 -6.76 17.38
N VAL A 212 -15.35 -7.87 17.29
CA VAL A 212 -15.95 -9.21 17.09
C VAL A 212 -17.00 -9.49 18.17
N ILE A 213 -16.74 -9.10 19.43
CA ILE A 213 -17.72 -9.27 20.51
C ILE A 213 -18.97 -8.42 20.25
N ALA A 214 -18.82 -7.14 19.90
CA ALA A 214 -19.97 -6.27 19.64
C ALA A 214 -20.84 -6.76 18.46
N THR A 215 -20.25 -7.42 17.47
CA THR A 215 -20.96 -7.99 16.31
C THR A 215 -21.57 -9.36 16.60
N VAL A 216 -20.91 -10.21 17.37
CA VAL A 216 -21.38 -11.58 17.66
C VAL A 216 -22.39 -11.60 18.82
N ARG A 217 -22.30 -10.69 19.79
CA ARG A 217 -23.24 -10.60 20.92
C ARG A 217 -24.72 -10.61 20.47
N PRO A 218 -25.18 -9.75 19.55
CA PRO A 218 -26.59 -9.79 19.13
C PRO A 218 -27.00 -11.09 18.41
N LEU A 219 -26.03 -11.84 17.85
CA LEU A 219 -26.24 -13.10 17.12
C LEU A 219 -26.18 -14.34 18.00
N ALA A 220 -25.72 -14.22 19.24
CA ALA A 220 -25.68 -15.29 20.22
C ALA A 220 -26.82 -15.07 21.23
N PRO A 221 -27.97 -15.76 21.09
CA PRO A 221 -29.11 -15.62 22.02
C PRO A 221 -28.69 -15.83 23.48
N VAL A 222 -27.69 -16.69 23.70
CA VAL A 222 -27.08 -16.99 25.00
C VAL A 222 -26.36 -15.81 25.64
N SER A 223 -25.92 -14.80 24.88
CA SER A 223 -25.25 -13.61 25.42
C SER A 223 -26.19 -12.56 26.01
N TYR A 224 -27.48 -12.60 25.68
CA TYR A 224 -28.51 -11.82 26.38
C TYR A 224 -28.78 -12.34 27.80
N PHE A 225 -28.26 -13.52 28.13
CA PHE A 225 -28.33 -14.15 29.43
C PHE A 225 -27.03 -14.00 30.25
N GLU A 226 -26.02 -13.26 29.76
CA GLU A 226 -24.87 -12.82 30.56
C GLU A 226 -25.39 -12.04 31.79
N GLY A 227 -25.15 -12.59 32.99
CA GLY A 227 -25.69 -12.06 34.26
C GLY A 227 -26.74 -12.96 34.94
N LEU A 228 -27.18 -14.05 34.32
CA LEU A 228 -27.91 -15.12 35.02
C LEU A 228 -27.00 -16.01 35.89
N ASP A 229 -25.68 -15.80 35.86
CA ASP A 229 -24.72 -16.46 36.75
C ASP A 229 -25.09 -16.25 38.22
N GLY A 230 -25.67 -15.09 38.56
CA GLY A 230 -26.21 -14.82 39.90
C GLY A 230 -27.38 -15.73 40.31
N VAL A 231 -28.14 -16.27 39.35
CA VAL A 231 -29.23 -17.24 39.61
C VAL A 231 -28.67 -18.65 39.82
N PHE A 232 -27.62 -19.03 39.07
CA PHE A 232 -26.93 -20.30 39.26
C PHE A 232 -26.02 -20.31 40.51
N ASP A 233 -25.42 -19.16 40.86
CA ASP A 233 -24.74 -18.95 42.14
C ASP A 233 -25.68 -19.05 43.34
N LEU A 234 -26.94 -18.61 43.20
CA LEU A 234 -27.98 -18.79 44.22
C LEU A 234 -28.36 -20.27 44.42
N LEU A 235 -28.12 -21.11 43.41
CA LEU A 235 -28.37 -22.55 43.41
C LEU A 235 -27.13 -23.37 43.83
N LYS A 236 -25.93 -22.76 43.94
CA LYS A 236 -24.72 -23.40 44.48
C LYS A 236 -24.93 -24.09 45.85
N PRO A 237 -25.67 -23.55 46.83
CA PRO A 237 -25.92 -24.28 48.08
C PRO A 237 -26.81 -25.53 47.94
N LEU A 238 -27.50 -25.72 46.81
CA LEU A 238 -28.34 -26.89 46.50
C LEU A 238 -27.59 -27.96 45.67
N THR A 239 -26.35 -27.70 45.26
CA THR A 239 -25.47 -28.66 44.55
C THR A 239 -25.26 -30.01 45.26
N PRO A 240 -25.29 -30.15 46.60
CA PRO A 240 -25.16 -31.47 47.22
C PRO A 240 -26.36 -32.39 46.97
N ILE A 241 -27.51 -31.85 46.56
CA ILE A 241 -28.80 -32.56 46.51
C ILE A 241 -29.13 -33.03 45.08
N LEU A 242 -28.62 -32.36 44.05
CA LEU A 242 -28.89 -32.68 42.65
C LEU A 242 -27.60 -32.66 41.81
N PRO A 243 -27.02 -33.83 41.45
CA PRO A 243 -25.74 -33.91 40.72
C PRO A 243 -25.79 -33.31 39.31
N MET A 244 -26.97 -33.15 38.70
CA MET A 244 -27.12 -32.42 37.43
C MET A 244 -26.90 -30.89 37.56
N VAL A 245 -27.08 -30.30 38.75
CA VAL A 245 -26.97 -28.84 38.94
C VAL A 245 -25.50 -28.41 39.11
N GLY A 246 -24.63 -29.30 39.59
CA GLY A 246 -23.20 -29.03 39.77
C GLY A 246 -22.47 -28.71 38.45
N SER A 247 -22.81 -29.37 37.35
CA SER A 247 -22.22 -29.05 36.03
C SER A 247 -22.81 -27.81 35.37
N LEU A 248 -23.97 -27.33 35.83
CA LEU A 248 -24.57 -26.06 35.39
C LEU A 248 -23.98 -24.85 36.10
N GLY A 249 -23.42 -25.02 37.30
CA GLY A 249 -22.78 -23.94 38.06
C GLY A 249 -21.43 -23.47 37.52
N ASP A 250 -20.77 -24.29 36.70
CA ASP A 250 -19.48 -23.98 36.05
C ASP A 250 -19.66 -23.53 34.58
N LEU A 251 -20.90 -23.42 34.11
CA LEU A 251 -21.24 -22.98 32.76
C LEU A 251 -21.45 -21.46 32.75
N GLU A 252 -20.44 -20.70 32.33
CA GLU A 252 -20.58 -19.26 32.05
C GLU A 252 -21.42 -19.05 30.78
N LEU A 253 -22.72 -18.83 30.96
CA LEU A 253 -23.66 -18.65 29.85
C LEU A 253 -23.47 -17.26 29.23
N GLY A 254 -23.07 -17.26 27.96
CA GLY A 254 -22.91 -16.02 27.18
C GLY A 254 -21.49 -15.46 27.15
N ALA A 255 -20.51 -16.13 27.78
CA ALA A 255 -19.10 -15.80 27.63
C ALA A 255 -18.64 -15.98 26.17
N ILE A 256 -18.19 -14.89 25.54
CA ILE A 256 -17.64 -14.88 24.18
C ILE A 256 -16.16 -14.53 24.28
N GLU A 257 -15.31 -15.55 24.20
CA GLU A 257 -13.85 -15.42 24.23
C GLU A 257 -13.23 -15.78 22.87
N PRO A 258 -13.26 -14.87 21.89
CA PRO A 258 -12.74 -15.17 20.54
C PRO A 258 -11.20 -15.26 20.50
N ASP A 259 -10.51 -14.85 21.58
CA ASP A 259 -9.05 -14.89 21.71
C ASP A 259 -8.52 -16.20 22.30
N VAL A 260 -9.38 -17.05 22.87
CA VAL A 260 -8.97 -18.29 23.55
C VAL A 260 -9.01 -19.44 22.56
N VAL A 261 -7.83 -19.93 22.19
CA VAL A 261 -7.68 -21.14 21.38
C VAL A 261 -7.55 -22.33 22.34
N PRO A 262 -8.36 -23.40 22.17
CA PRO A 262 -8.24 -24.60 23.00
C PRO A 262 -6.81 -25.16 22.94
N ALA A 263 -6.26 -25.56 24.09
CA ALA A 263 -4.87 -26.04 24.17
C ALA A 263 -4.57 -27.20 23.22
N ASP A 264 -5.57 -28.04 22.92
CA ASP A 264 -5.50 -29.15 21.96
C ASP A 264 -5.34 -28.71 20.49
N LYS A 265 -5.59 -27.43 20.18
CA LYS A 265 -5.41 -26.82 18.85
C LYS A 265 -4.07 -26.08 18.72
N LEU A 266 -3.30 -25.95 19.79
CA LEU A 266 -1.97 -25.36 19.73
C LEU A 266 -0.96 -26.42 19.29
N ALA A 267 -0.39 -26.26 18.10
CA ALA A 267 0.72 -27.10 17.66
C ALA A 267 1.92 -26.86 18.58
N ASN A 268 2.55 -27.93 19.08
CA ASN A 268 3.82 -27.84 19.78
C ASN A 268 4.88 -27.28 18.81
N TYR A 269 5.26 -26.01 18.99
CA TYR A 269 6.33 -25.42 18.20
C TYR A 269 7.65 -26.15 18.51
N PRO A 270 8.37 -26.66 17.50
CA PRO A 270 9.70 -27.17 17.73
C PRO A 270 10.58 -26.04 18.28
N VAL A 271 11.15 -26.25 19.46
CA VAL A 271 12.11 -25.34 20.07
C VAL A 271 13.23 -25.14 19.08
N LYS A 272 13.44 -23.88 18.65
CA LYS A 272 14.52 -23.50 17.75
C LYS A 272 15.83 -23.95 18.40
N PRO A 273 16.61 -24.89 17.83
CA PRO A 273 17.87 -25.29 18.44
C PRO A 273 18.75 -24.04 18.58
N GLY A 274 19.20 -23.79 19.81
CA GLY A 274 20.11 -22.70 20.11
C GLY A 274 21.28 -22.76 19.15
N LYS A 275 21.57 -21.63 18.49
CA LYS A 275 22.74 -21.50 17.63
C LYS A 275 23.99 -21.70 18.51
N PRO A 276 24.95 -22.57 18.13
CA PRO A 276 26.24 -22.64 18.81
C PRO A 276 26.99 -21.31 18.71
#